data_AF-A0A7W9C8I6-F1
#
_entry.id   AF-A0A7W9C8I6-F1
#
_cell.length_a   1.000
_cell.length_b   1.000
_cell.length_c   1.000
_cell.angle_alpha   90.00
_cell.angle_beta   90.00
_cell.angle_gamma   90.00
#
_symmetry.space_group_name_H-M   'P 1'
#
loop_
_entity.id
_entity.type
_entity.pdbx_description
1 polymer ?
#
loop_
_entity_poly.entity_id
_entity_poly.type
_entity_poly.pdbx_seq_one_letter_code
_entity_poly.pdbx_strand_id
1 'polypeptide(L)'
;MTAASKAVSQDVSKPAVRIRDITTSLQRQMARPGGIDIEAAVAAAEQGLEGRREETLRVIQDKVQALAAFCAGRPAAPEAELYAIASVLVDTAGFLDMPAFYEAAYSLCEVVSRMSAAEAWSWPSIDVHVHALSLILGEGGGASDANSTLLAGLRAVVDRTPAPG
;
A
#
# COMPACT_ATOMS: atom_id res chain seq x y z
N MET A 1 -48.06 -30.31 85.25
CA MET A 1 -47.31 -31.57 85.10
C MET A 1 -47.38 -31.96 83.63
N THR A 2 -46.41 -31.50 82.85
CA THR A 2 -45.27 -32.29 82.34
C THR A 2 -45.57 -32.77 80.92
N ALA A 3 -45.11 -32.01 79.94
CA ALA A 3 -44.94 -32.51 78.58
C ALA A 3 -43.56 -32.06 78.10
N ALA A 4 -42.54 -32.84 78.49
CA ALA A 4 -41.29 -32.89 77.78
C ALA A 4 -41.44 -33.95 76.69
N SER A 5 -41.28 -33.57 75.43
CA SER A 5 -40.93 -34.53 74.39
C SER A 5 -40.04 -33.85 73.36
N LYS A 6 -38.80 -34.33 73.39
CA LYS A 6 -37.67 -33.95 72.55
C LYS A 6 -37.87 -34.64 71.19
N ALA A 7 -38.18 -33.87 70.16
CA ALA A 7 -38.08 -34.33 68.78
C ALA A 7 -36.74 -33.84 68.22
N VAL A 8 -35.86 -34.81 67.95
CA VAL A 8 -34.62 -34.66 67.20
C VAL A 8 -35.00 -34.31 65.76
N SER A 9 -34.70 -33.09 65.33
CA SER A 9 -34.67 -32.74 63.91
C SER A 9 -33.22 -32.60 63.51
N GLN A 10 -32.70 -33.65 62.87
CA GLN A 10 -31.44 -33.61 62.13
C GLN A 10 -31.62 -32.62 60.99
N ASP A 11 -31.03 -31.44 61.13
CA ASP A 11 -30.87 -30.50 60.02
C ASP A 11 -29.74 -31.02 59.12
N VAL A 12 -30.13 -31.70 58.04
CA VAL A 12 -29.20 -32.09 56.96
C VAL A 12 -28.81 -30.81 56.24
N SER A 13 -27.81 -30.15 56.80
CA SER A 13 -27.28 -28.88 56.31
C SER A 13 -26.73 -29.09 54.89
N LYS A 14 -27.46 -28.58 53.90
CA LYS A 14 -27.05 -28.52 52.49
C LYS A 14 -25.70 -27.79 52.44
N PRO A 15 -24.63 -28.37 51.86
CA PRO A 15 -23.34 -27.71 51.87
C PRO A 15 -23.46 -26.38 51.14
N ALA A 16 -23.16 -25.28 51.84
CA ALA A 16 -23.23 -23.94 51.30
C ALA A 16 -22.29 -23.84 50.10
N VAL A 17 -22.86 -23.69 48.90
CA VAL A 17 -22.12 -23.51 47.66
C VAL A 17 -21.34 -22.20 47.77
N ARG A 18 -20.01 -22.30 47.89
CA ARG A 18 -19.13 -21.12 47.91
C ARG A 18 -18.64 -20.85 46.50
N ILE A 19 -19.31 -19.96 45.80
CA ILE A 19 -18.79 -19.37 44.56
C ILE A 19 -17.61 -18.48 44.96
N ARG A 20 -16.42 -18.78 44.41
CA ARG A 20 -15.22 -17.97 44.61
C ARG A 20 -14.99 -17.17 43.34
N ASP A 21 -15.07 -15.85 43.46
CA ASP A 21 -14.63 -14.95 42.40
C ASP A 21 -13.10 -14.97 42.34
N ILE A 22 -12.56 -15.79 41.45
CA ILE A 22 -11.12 -15.90 41.24
C ILE A 22 -10.72 -14.84 40.21
N THR A 23 -10.08 -13.77 40.66
CA THR A 23 -9.56 -12.74 39.76
C THR A 23 -8.30 -13.24 39.05
N THR A 24 -8.43 -13.63 37.78
CA THR A 24 -7.34 -14.22 37.00
C THR A 24 -6.35 -13.17 36.47
N SER A 25 -5.16 -13.60 36.07
CA SER A 25 -4.19 -12.73 35.38
C SER A 25 -4.78 -12.15 34.09
N LEU A 26 -5.57 -12.94 33.35
CA LEU A 26 -6.31 -12.50 32.16
C LEU A 26 -7.33 -11.40 32.48
N GLN A 27 -8.13 -11.53 33.54
CA GLN A 27 -9.07 -10.49 33.96
C GLN A 27 -8.35 -9.18 34.32
N ARG A 28 -7.20 -9.26 35.00
CA ARG A 28 -6.36 -8.07 35.26
C ARG A 28 -5.77 -7.47 33.98
N GLN A 29 -5.42 -8.30 33.00
CA GLN A 29 -4.82 -7.86 31.75
C GLN A 29 -5.85 -7.23 30.80
N MET A 30 -7.08 -7.76 30.78
CA MET A 30 -8.22 -7.17 30.06
C MET A 30 -8.73 -5.87 30.69
N ALA A 31 -8.58 -5.70 32.01
CA ALA A 31 -8.96 -4.48 32.73
C ALA A 31 -7.91 -3.35 32.64
N ARG A 32 -6.73 -3.60 32.05
CA ARG A 32 -5.73 -2.55 31.84
C ARG A 32 -6.20 -1.63 30.70
N PRO A 33 -6.28 -0.31 30.93
CA PRO A 33 -6.40 0.64 29.82
C PRO A 33 -5.16 0.47 28.94
N GLY A 34 -5.36 0.26 27.63
CA GLY A 34 -4.26 -0.09 26.73
C GLY A 34 -4.63 -0.12 25.26
N GLY A 35 -5.92 -0.14 24.92
CA GLY A 35 -6.37 0.20 23.58
C GLY A 35 -6.20 1.70 23.34
N ILE A 36 -5.58 2.05 22.23
CA ILE A 36 -5.71 3.39 21.66
C ILE A 36 -7.05 3.45 20.91
N ASP A 37 -7.66 4.62 20.88
CA ASP A 37 -8.85 4.84 20.07
C ASP A 37 -8.53 4.61 18.59
N ILE A 38 -9.50 4.12 17.80
CA ILE A 38 -9.30 3.85 16.37
C ILE A 38 -8.91 5.14 15.65
N GLU A 39 -9.53 6.28 15.98
CA GLU A 39 -9.20 7.57 15.39
C GLU A 39 -7.77 7.99 15.75
N ALA A 40 -7.34 7.73 16.99
CA ALA A 40 -5.98 8.00 17.43
C ALA A 40 -4.95 7.09 16.74
N ALA A 41 -5.31 5.82 16.48
CA ALA A 41 -4.48 4.89 15.71
C ALA A 41 -4.32 5.33 14.26
N VAL A 42 -5.42 5.75 13.62
CA VAL A 42 -5.42 6.28 12.25
C VAL A 42 -4.60 7.57 12.17
N ALA A 43 -4.82 8.52 13.08
CA ALA A 43 -4.07 9.78 13.11
C ALA A 43 -2.56 9.57 13.31
N ALA A 44 -2.17 8.63 14.17
CA ALA A 44 -0.76 8.27 14.36
C ALA A 44 -0.16 7.63 13.10
N ALA A 45 -0.93 6.79 12.40
CA ALA A 45 -0.51 6.21 11.12
C ALA A 45 -0.35 7.29 10.03
N GLU A 46 -1.31 8.21 9.90
CA GLU A 46 -1.27 9.34 8.96
C GLU A 46 -0.06 10.25 9.21
N GLN A 47 0.22 10.60 10.48
CA GLN A 47 1.41 11.37 10.83
C GLN A 47 2.71 10.65 10.46
N GLY A 48 2.76 9.33 10.65
CA GLY A 48 3.89 8.50 10.24
C GLY A 48 4.10 8.49 8.73
N LEU A 49 3.02 8.50 7.95
CA LEU A 49 3.06 8.58 6.49
C LEU A 49 3.51 9.96 6.02
N GLU A 50 2.95 11.03 6.59
CA GLU A 50 3.29 12.41 6.22
C GLU A 50 4.78 12.70 6.50
N GLY A 51 5.30 12.23 7.62
CA GLY A 51 6.73 12.36 7.96
C GLY A 51 7.68 11.70 6.96
N ARG A 52 7.18 10.80 6.10
CA ARG A 52 7.96 10.10 5.07
C ARG A 52 7.69 10.60 3.65
N ARG A 53 6.71 11.50 3.46
CA ARG A 53 6.29 11.96 2.14
C ARG A 53 7.42 12.66 1.39
N GLU A 54 8.13 13.58 2.02
CA GLU A 54 9.25 14.31 1.41
C GLU A 54 10.41 13.38 1.02
N GLU A 55 10.73 12.41 1.89
CA GLU A 55 11.75 11.40 1.63
C GLU A 55 11.36 10.55 0.41
N THR A 56 10.12 10.06 0.38
CA THR A 56 9.62 9.26 -0.74
C THR A 56 9.55 10.06 -2.04
N LEU A 57 9.22 11.36 -1.97
CA LEU A 57 9.26 12.25 -3.13
C LEU A 57 10.69 12.42 -3.67
N ARG A 58 11.71 12.46 -2.80
CA ARG A 58 13.11 12.46 -3.27
C ARG A 58 13.47 11.14 -3.93
N VAL A 59 13.03 10.02 -3.36
CA VAL A 59 13.25 8.68 -3.93
C VAL A 59 12.67 8.57 -5.35
N ILE A 60 11.46 9.09 -5.58
CA ILE A 60 10.85 9.02 -6.92
C ILE A 60 11.57 9.91 -7.92
N GLN A 61 12.03 11.10 -7.51
CA GLN A 61 12.84 11.99 -8.36
C GLN A 61 14.15 11.32 -8.77
N ASP A 62 14.87 10.72 -7.82
CA ASP A 62 16.12 9.99 -8.09
C ASP A 62 15.88 8.79 -9.02
N LYS A 63 14.76 8.08 -8.85
CA LYS A 63 14.39 6.94 -9.69
C LYS A 63 14.05 7.35 -11.12
N VAL A 64 13.35 8.46 -11.33
CA VAL A 64 13.07 8.99 -12.68
C VAL A 64 14.37 9.41 -13.37
N GLN A 65 15.31 10.01 -12.66
CA GLN A 65 16.64 10.34 -13.21
C GLN A 65 17.44 9.08 -13.56
N ALA A 66 17.44 8.07 -12.68
CA ALA A 66 18.10 6.79 -12.93
C ALA A 66 17.50 6.07 -14.15
N LEU A 67 16.16 6.09 -14.28
CA LEU A 67 15.45 5.55 -15.45
C LEU A 67 15.90 6.25 -16.74
N ALA A 68 15.95 7.58 -16.74
CA ALA A 68 16.38 8.35 -17.92
C ALA A 68 17.83 8.02 -18.31
N ALA A 69 18.74 7.92 -17.32
CA ALA A 69 20.13 7.55 -17.56
C ALA A 69 20.27 6.12 -18.10
N PHE A 70 19.49 5.17 -17.55
CA PHE A 70 19.44 3.79 -18.02
C PHE A 70 19.01 3.71 -19.49
N CYS A 71 17.92 4.39 -19.84
CA CYS A 71 17.40 4.43 -21.21
C CYS A 71 18.37 5.12 -22.20
N ALA A 72 19.10 6.14 -21.76
CA ALA A 72 20.13 6.80 -22.57
C ALA A 72 21.30 5.87 -22.92
N GLY A 73 21.62 4.92 -22.05
CA GLY A 73 22.65 3.90 -22.29
C GLY A 73 22.27 2.85 -23.34
N ARG A 74 20.99 2.74 -23.70
CA ARG A 74 20.47 1.79 -24.70
C ARG A 74 21.00 0.35 -24.51
N PRO A 75 20.86 -0.25 -23.32
CA PRO A 75 21.38 -1.60 -23.07
C PRO A 75 20.75 -2.63 -24.00
N ALA A 76 21.48 -3.69 -24.32
CA ALA A 76 21.09 -4.69 -25.32
C ALA A 76 19.93 -5.60 -24.88
N ALA A 77 19.74 -5.80 -23.56
CA ALA A 77 18.65 -6.59 -22.99
C ALA A 77 17.98 -5.78 -21.85
N PRO A 78 17.22 -4.72 -22.21
CA PRO A 78 16.70 -3.75 -21.25
C PRO A 78 15.45 -4.22 -20.50
N GLU A 79 14.77 -5.27 -20.96
CA GLU A 79 13.36 -5.57 -20.67
C GLU A 79 13.10 -5.74 -19.17
N ALA A 80 13.85 -6.64 -18.53
CA ALA A 80 13.67 -7.00 -17.13
C ALA A 80 13.98 -5.83 -16.18
N GLU A 81 15.06 -5.10 -16.45
CA GLU A 81 15.48 -3.98 -15.62
C GLU A 81 14.56 -2.77 -15.79
N LEU A 82 14.13 -2.48 -17.02
CA LEU A 82 13.19 -1.40 -17.29
C LEU A 82 11.82 -1.66 -16.65
N TYR A 83 11.32 -2.88 -16.72
CA TYR A 83 10.07 -3.27 -16.05
C TYR A 83 10.19 -3.18 -14.52
N ALA A 84 11.33 -3.61 -13.96
CA ALA A 84 11.58 -3.52 -12.52
C ALA A 84 11.62 -2.06 -12.03
N ILE A 85 12.32 -1.17 -12.74
CA ILE A 85 12.36 0.26 -12.42
C ILE A 85 10.95 0.86 -12.51
N ALA A 86 10.21 0.57 -13.59
CA ALA A 86 8.85 1.09 -13.78
C ALA A 86 7.88 0.60 -12.68
N SER A 87 7.99 -0.66 -12.25
CA SER A 87 7.17 -1.21 -11.17
C SER A 87 7.43 -0.51 -9.83
N VAL A 88 8.70 -0.22 -9.51
CA VAL A 88 9.04 0.59 -8.33
C VAL A 88 8.43 1.99 -8.41
N LEU A 89 8.39 2.60 -9.60
CA LEU A 89 7.72 3.90 -9.80
C LEU A 89 6.21 3.82 -9.56
N VAL A 90 5.54 2.76 -10.02
CA VAL A 90 4.11 2.50 -9.76
C VAL A 90 3.82 2.40 -8.27
N ASP A 91 4.60 1.59 -7.53
CA ASP A 91 4.42 1.40 -6.09
C ASP A 91 4.61 2.72 -5.32
N THR A 92 5.65 3.49 -5.69
CA THR A 92 5.99 4.76 -5.05
C THR A 92 4.93 5.84 -5.34
N ALA A 93 4.38 5.85 -6.55
CA ALA A 93 3.32 6.77 -6.94
C ALA A 93 2.02 6.51 -6.18
N GLY A 94 1.68 5.23 -5.98
CA GLY A 94 0.53 4.84 -5.16
C GLY A 94 0.68 5.27 -3.70
N PHE A 95 1.89 5.18 -3.14
CA PHE A 95 2.17 5.66 -1.78
C PHE A 95 2.00 7.19 -1.63
N LEU A 96 2.39 7.95 -2.65
CA LEU A 96 2.35 9.42 -2.64
C LEU A 96 1.01 10.01 -3.10
N ASP A 97 0.03 9.18 -3.47
CA ASP A 97 -1.25 9.58 -4.05
C ASP A 97 -1.09 10.47 -5.30
N MET A 98 -0.24 10.03 -6.23
CA MET A 98 0.04 10.71 -7.50
C MET A 98 -0.62 9.97 -8.69
N PRO A 99 -1.94 10.15 -8.92
CA PRO A 99 -2.71 9.34 -9.85
C PRO A 99 -2.23 9.46 -11.30
N ALA A 100 -1.87 10.66 -11.76
CA ALA A 100 -1.40 10.83 -13.14
C ALA A 100 -0.01 10.21 -13.34
N PHE A 101 0.87 10.33 -12.34
CA PHE A 101 2.18 9.70 -12.41
C PHE A 101 2.07 8.17 -12.36
N TYR A 102 1.18 7.64 -11.52
CA TYR A 102 0.87 6.21 -11.45
C TYR A 102 0.45 5.67 -12.82
N GLU A 103 -0.50 6.34 -13.49
CA GLU A 103 -0.99 5.90 -14.81
C GLU A 103 0.12 5.92 -15.87
N ALA A 104 0.99 6.93 -15.86
CA ALA A 104 2.11 7.00 -16.79
C ALA A 104 3.16 5.90 -16.53
N ALA A 105 3.46 5.60 -15.27
CA ALA A 105 4.39 4.54 -14.89
C ALA A 105 3.83 3.16 -15.26
N TYR A 106 2.53 2.96 -15.04
CA TYR A 106 1.83 1.75 -15.45
C TYR A 106 1.83 1.59 -16.98
N SER A 107 1.59 2.67 -17.73
CA SER A 107 1.67 2.67 -19.19
C SER A 107 3.05 2.24 -19.70
N LEU A 108 4.13 2.65 -19.00
CA LEU A 108 5.47 2.19 -19.33
C LEU A 108 5.63 0.67 -19.09
N CYS A 109 5.17 0.14 -17.96
CA CYS A 109 5.16 -1.31 -17.70
C CYS A 109 4.45 -2.08 -18.82
N GLU A 110 3.31 -1.56 -19.26
CA GLU A 110 2.50 -2.16 -20.33
C GLU A 110 3.25 -2.18 -21.67
N VAL A 111 3.83 -1.06 -22.08
CA VAL A 111 4.62 -0.96 -23.32
C VAL A 111 5.83 -1.89 -23.29
N VAL A 112 6.57 -1.93 -22.18
CA VAL A 112 7.72 -2.85 -22.03
C VAL A 112 7.27 -4.29 -22.17
N SER A 113 6.19 -4.68 -21.48
CA SER A 113 5.64 -6.04 -21.54
C SER A 113 5.20 -6.42 -22.96
N ARG A 114 4.44 -5.56 -23.64
CA ARG A 114 3.97 -5.80 -25.02
C ARG A 114 5.13 -5.92 -26.00
N MET A 115 6.10 -5.02 -25.95
CA MET A 115 7.28 -5.04 -26.83
C MET A 115 8.15 -6.27 -26.61
N SER A 116 8.31 -6.69 -25.34
CA SER A 116 9.04 -7.91 -24.99
C SER A 116 8.34 -9.15 -25.53
N ALA A 117 7.02 -9.25 -25.36
CA ALA A 117 6.24 -10.40 -25.83
C ALA A 117 6.15 -10.50 -27.35
N ALA A 118 6.16 -9.35 -28.05
CA ALA A 118 6.12 -9.28 -29.51
C ALA A 118 7.52 -9.30 -30.17
N GLU A 119 8.60 -9.36 -29.39
CA GLU A 119 9.99 -9.23 -29.87
C GLU A 119 10.22 -7.97 -30.75
N ALA A 120 9.46 -6.90 -30.47
CA ALA A 120 9.38 -5.70 -31.30
C ALA A 120 9.85 -4.46 -30.52
N TRP A 121 11.14 -4.43 -30.17
CA TRP A 121 11.69 -3.33 -29.38
C TRP A 121 11.77 -2.00 -30.15
N SER A 122 11.49 -0.90 -29.44
CA SER A 122 11.34 0.47 -29.95
C SER A 122 11.71 1.45 -28.85
N TRP A 123 12.97 1.87 -28.86
CA TRP A 123 13.48 2.91 -27.97
C TRP A 123 12.70 4.24 -28.03
N PRO A 124 12.26 4.74 -29.21
CA PRO A 124 11.42 5.94 -29.27
C PRO A 124 10.11 5.82 -28.47
N SER A 125 9.48 4.64 -28.45
CA SER A 125 8.28 4.40 -27.64
C SER A 125 8.58 4.54 -26.14
N ILE A 126 9.73 4.00 -25.69
CA ILE A 126 10.19 4.12 -24.31
C ILE A 126 10.51 5.57 -23.94
N ASP A 127 11.22 6.29 -24.81
CA ASP A 127 11.64 7.68 -24.55
C ASP A 127 10.45 8.61 -24.29
N VAL A 128 9.36 8.43 -25.04
CA VAL A 128 8.12 9.20 -24.85
C VAL A 128 7.54 8.99 -23.44
N HIS A 129 7.54 7.75 -22.94
CA HIS A 129 7.06 7.44 -21.59
C HIS A 129 7.98 8.01 -20.51
N VAL A 130 9.30 7.88 -20.67
CA VAL A 130 10.28 8.46 -19.74
C VAL A 130 10.18 9.98 -19.67
N HIS A 131 9.97 10.63 -20.82
CA HIS A 131 9.78 12.07 -20.87
C HIS A 131 8.46 12.50 -20.22
N ALA A 132 7.36 11.79 -20.50
CA ALA A 132 6.07 12.05 -19.86
C ALA A 132 6.14 11.90 -18.34
N LEU A 133 6.81 10.87 -17.81
CA LEU A 133 7.06 10.69 -16.38
C LEU A 133 7.77 11.90 -15.76
N SER A 134 8.79 12.42 -16.46
CA SER A 134 9.54 13.60 -16.00
C SER A 134 8.67 14.85 -15.96
N LEU A 135 7.82 15.07 -16.98
CA LEU A 135 6.90 16.21 -17.04
C LEU A 135 5.82 16.13 -15.96
N ILE A 136 5.15 14.98 -15.85
CA ILE A 136 4.08 14.76 -14.87
C ILE A 136 4.61 14.92 -13.44
N LEU A 137 5.83 14.44 -13.16
CA LEU A 137 6.46 14.64 -11.86
C LEU A 137 6.78 16.12 -11.59
N GLY A 138 7.22 16.86 -12.62
CA GLY A 138 7.45 18.32 -12.53
C GLY A 138 6.19 19.12 -12.20
N GLU A 139 5.01 18.61 -12.57
CA GLU A 139 3.70 19.19 -12.20
C GLU A 139 3.16 18.67 -10.85
N GLY A 140 3.92 17.84 -10.12
CA GLY A 140 3.50 17.29 -8.83
C GLY A 140 2.73 15.96 -8.91
N GLY A 141 2.65 15.34 -10.08
CA GLY A 141 2.14 13.96 -10.25
C GLY A 141 0.62 13.77 -10.13
N GLY A 142 -0.11 14.84 -9.82
CA GLY A 142 -1.57 14.84 -9.64
C GLY A 142 -2.35 14.96 -10.95
N ALA A 143 -3.67 14.88 -10.84
CA ALA A 143 -4.57 15.10 -11.97
C ALA A 143 -4.55 16.57 -12.43
N SER A 144 -4.37 16.78 -13.73
CA SER A 144 -4.47 18.08 -14.40
C SER A 144 -4.95 17.87 -15.85
N ASP A 145 -5.48 18.91 -16.49
CA ASP A 145 -5.87 18.84 -17.91
C ASP A 145 -4.66 18.59 -18.83
N ALA A 146 -3.49 19.09 -18.43
CA ALA A 146 -2.23 18.83 -19.13
C ALA A 146 -1.84 17.35 -19.01
N ASN A 147 -1.91 16.80 -17.79
CA ASN A 147 -1.58 15.40 -17.52
C ASN A 147 -2.57 14.44 -18.18
N SER A 148 -3.87 14.76 -18.23
CA SER A 148 -4.85 13.92 -18.93
C SER A 148 -4.58 13.87 -20.44
N THR A 149 -4.17 15.00 -21.03
CA THR A 149 -3.75 15.08 -22.44
C THR A 149 -2.49 14.24 -22.70
N LEU A 150 -1.49 14.33 -21.82
CA LEU A 150 -0.28 13.51 -21.89
C LEU A 150 -0.60 12.02 -21.81
N LEU A 151 -1.44 11.61 -20.85
CA LEU A 151 -1.86 10.22 -20.66
C LEU A 151 -2.63 9.67 -21.86
N ALA A 152 -3.50 10.47 -22.49
CA ALA A 152 -4.15 10.10 -23.73
C ALA A 152 -3.14 9.84 -24.86
N GLY A 153 -2.09 10.66 -24.94
CA GLY A 153 -0.97 10.47 -25.86
C GLY A 153 -0.21 9.17 -25.60
N LEU A 154 0.08 8.84 -24.34
CA LEU A 154 0.75 7.59 -23.97
C LEU A 154 -0.08 6.37 -24.34
N ARG A 155 -1.40 6.41 -24.06
CA ARG A 155 -2.31 5.33 -24.46
C ARG A 155 -2.33 5.10 -25.98
N ALA A 156 -2.28 6.16 -26.77
CA ALA A 156 -2.15 6.02 -28.22
C ALA A 156 -0.81 5.37 -28.66
N VAL A 157 0.27 5.52 -27.89
CA VAL A 157 1.54 4.80 -28.13
C VAL A 157 1.41 3.32 -27.78
N VAL A 158 0.78 3.01 -26.64
CA VAL A 158 0.49 1.64 -26.19
C VAL A 158 -0.35 0.90 -27.25
N ASP A 159 -1.40 1.52 -27.77
CA ASP A 159 -2.29 0.93 -28.76
C ASP A 159 -1.62 0.63 -30.11
N ARG A 160 -0.58 1.41 -30.46
CA ARG A 160 0.25 1.16 -31.65
C ARG A 160 1.32 0.09 -31.42
N THR A 161 1.57 -0.29 -30.18
CA THR A 161 2.53 -1.33 -29.83
C THR A 161 1.86 -2.69 -30.06
N PRO A 162 2.48 -3.59 -30.85
CA PRO A 162 1.88 -4.88 -31.19
C PRO A 162 1.52 -5.66 -29.92
N ALA A 163 0.29 -6.18 -29.87
CA ALA A 163 -0.15 -7.07 -28.81
C ALA A 163 0.48 -8.45 -28.99
N PRO A 164 0.71 -9.22 -27.90
CA PRO A 164 1.11 -10.62 -28.02
C PRO A 164 0.05 -11.39 -28.81
N GLY A 165 0.49 -12.14 -29.82
CA GLY A 165 -0.35 -13.02 -30.65
C GLY A 165 -0.68 -14.34 -29.96
#